data_AF-A0A0Q4HGS7-F1
#
_entry.id   AF-A0A0Q4HGS7-F1
#
_cell.length_a   1.000
_cell.length_b   1.000
_cell.length_c   1.000
_cell.angle_alpha   90.00
_cell.angle_beta   90.00
_cell.angle_gamma   90.00
#
_symmetry.space_group_name_H-M   'P 1'
#
loop_
_entity.id
_entity.type
_entity.pdbx_description
1 polymer ?
#
loop_
_entity_poly.entity_id
_entity_poly.type
_entity_poly.pdbx_seq_one_letter_code
_entity_poly.pdbx_strand_id
1 'polypeptide(L)'
;MYTFERDEPSTRWISVVFLQGEEAEDLLSVIDREGPISAIYRLKHFDHGDETIEAALVNGYVYDAVPAGSTDHTIEPFGSPYALTYSDTFGYVSLLRRYEPEAEPNFAPSDVLAPFERTPQSIADAWMANPTAAVSATSGQRVVAL
;
A
#
# COMPACT_ATOMS: atom_id res chain seq x y z
N MET A 1 -33.88 -10.52 10.27
CA MET A 1 -33.35 -9.17 9.96
C MET A 1 -31.95 -9.40 9.46
N TYR A 2 -31.69 -9.21 8.17
CA TYR A 2 -30.32 -9.18 7.67
C TYR A 2 -29.81 -7.75 7.87
N THR A 3 -28.92 -7.56 8.84
CA THR A 3 -28.07 -6.38 8.89
C THR A 3 -27.17 -6.46 7.68
N PHE A 4 -27.45 -5.65 6.66
CA PHE A 4 -26.42 -5.25 5.73
C PHE A 4 -25.48 -4.38 6.56
N GLU A 5 -24.51 -5.00 7.23
CA GLU A 5 -23.24 -4.33 7.47
C GLU A 5 -22.77 -3.98 6.07
N ARG A 6 -23.11 -2.76 5.65
CA ARG A 6 -22.49 -2.17 4.48
C ARG A 6 -21.03 -2.11 4.88
N ASP A 7 -20.26 -3.06 4.38
CA ASP A 7 -18.82 -2.98 4.17
C ASP A 7 -18.61 -1.83 3.17
N GLU A 8 -19.03 -0.62 3.54
CA GLU A 8 -18.60 0.57 2.84
C GLU A 8 -17.11 0.64 3.16
N PRO A 9 -16.23 0.67 2.14
CA PRO A 9 -14.82 0.84 2.40
C PRO A 9 -14.71 2.06 3.30
N SER A 10 -14.24 1.84 4.52
CA SER A 10 -14.02 2.91 5.47
C SER A 10 -13.03 3.81 4.76
N THR A 11 -13.48 4.97 4.26
CA THR A 11 -12.61 5.88 3.53
C THR A 11 -11.47 6.22 4.47
N ARG A 12 -10.26 5.78 4.12
CA ARG A 12 -9.06 6.10 4.86
C ARG A 12 -8.32 7.25 4.20
N TRP A 13 -7.45 7.87 4.97
CA TRP A 13 -6.59 8.95 4.54
C TRP A 13 -5.16 8.59 4.88
N ILE A 14 -4.25 8.85 3.96
CA ILE A 14 -2.81 8.77 4.22
C ILE A 14 -2.22 10.18 4.27
N SER A 15 -1.23 10.39 5.13
CA SER A 15 -0.44 11.62 5.09
C SER A 15 0.48 11.60 3.87
N VAL A 16 0.36 12.61 3.00
CA VAL A 16 1.31 12.85 1.92
C VAL A 16 2.50 13.63 2.45
N VAL A 17 2.23 14.74 3.14
CA VAL A 17 3.24 15.60 3.73
C VAL A 17 2.66 16.33 4.94
N PHE A 18 3.50 16.52 5.95
CA PHE A 18 3.22 17.30 7.13
C PHE A 18 4.37 18.30 7.31
N LEU A 19 4.07 19.58 7.21
CA LEU A 19 5.02 20.68 7.38
C LEU A 19 4.70 21.42 8.68
N GLN A 20 5.74 21.85 9.39
CA GLN A 20 5.61 22.62 10.63
C GLN A 20 6.72 23.67 10.74
N GLY A 21 6.44 24.76 11.47
CA GLY A 21 7.44 25.80 11.72
C GLY A 21 7.74 26.59 10.44
N GLU A 22 9.02 26.80 10.13
CA GLU A 22 9.43 27.63 8.98
C GLU A 22 8.91 27.08 7.65
N GLU A 23 8.89 25.75 7.47
CA GLU A 23 8.38 25.11 6.26
C GLU A 23 6.87 25.30 6.08
N ALA A 24 6.13 25.38 7.19
CA ALA A 24 4.70 25.69 7.16
C ALA A 24 4.43 27.18 6.99
N GLU A 25 5.29 28.06 7.49
CA GLU A 25 5.09 29.52 7.48
C GLU A 25 4.95 30.08 6.05
N ASP A 26 5.76 29.60 5.11
CA ASP A 26 5.61 29.95 3.69
C ASP A 26 4.23 29.54 3.16
N LEU A 27 3.82 28.30 3.46
CA LEU A 27 2.54 27.77 3.01
C LEU A 27 1.35 28.46 3.68
N LEU A 28 1.41 28.79 4.96
CA LEU A 28 0.38 29.55 5.66
C LEU A 28 0.24 30.96 5.06
N SER A 29 1.36 31.61 4.73
CA SER A 29 1.36 32.89 4.01
C SER A 29 0.72 32.79 2.62
N VAL A 30 0.89 31.66 1.94
CA VAL A 30 0.22 31.37 0.66
C VAL A 30 -1.28 31.16 0.87
N ILE A 31 -1.68 30.46 1.93
CA ILE A 31 -3.09 30.23 2.26
C ILE A 31 -3.79 31.57 2.54
N ASP A 32 -3.17 32.47 3.31
CA ASP A 32 -3.72 33.79 3.60
C ASP A 32 -3.88 34.65 2.33
N ARG A 33 -2.86 34.66 1.45
CA ARG A 33 -2.85 35.50 0.24
C ARG A 33 -3.65 34.94 -0.93
N GLU A 34 -3.56 33.64 -1.17
CA GLU A 34 -4.01 32.96 -2.40
C GLU A 34 -5.08 31.88 -2.13
N GLY A 35 -5.41 31.63 -0.86
CA GLY A 35 -6.39 30.64 -0.44
C GLY A 35 -5.84 29.21 -0.32
N PRO A 36 -6.57 28.32 0.37
CA PRO A 36 -6.12 26.96 0.68
C PRO A 36 -5.96 26.05 -0.55
N ILE A 37 -6.70 26.31 -1.62
CA ILE A 37 -6.58 25.55 -2.87
C ILE A 37 -5.19 25.72 -3.49
N SER A 38 -4.61 26.91 -3.38
CA SER A 38 -3.25 27.20 -3.86
C SER A 38 -2.19 26.40 -3.09
N ALA A 39 -2.37 26.22 -1.78
CA ALA A 39 -1.51 25.34 -0.98
C ALA A 39 -1.60 23.87 -1.42
N ILE A 40 -2.80 23.35 -1.66
CA ILE A 40 -3.00 21.98 -2.18
C ILE A 40 -2.24 21.79 -3.51
N TYR A 41 -2.32 22.77 -4.42
CA TYR A 41 -1.61 22.71 -5.69
C TYR A 41 -0.08 22.68 -5.55
N ARG A 42 0.49 23.30 -4.51
CA ARG A 42 1.93 23.24 -4.23
C ARG A 42 2.31 21.91 -3.58
N LEU A 43 1.52 21.46 -2.59
CA LEU A 43 1.82 20.28 -1.81
C LEU A 43 1.62 18.96 -2.57
N LYS A 44 0.74 18.92 -3.58
CA LYS A 44 0.55 17.70 -4.39
C LYS A 44 1.82 17.22 -5.11
N HIS A 45 2.83 18.09 -5.25
CA HIS A 45 4.12 17.71 -5.84
C HIS A 45 4.93 16.76 -4.96
N PHE A 46 4.60 16.64 -3.67
CA PHE A 46 5.16 15.65 -2.74
C PHE A 46 4.45 14.28 -2.81
N ASP A 47 3.32 14.18 -3.53
CA ASP A 47 2.68 12.88 -3.75
C ASP A 47 3.37 12.17 -4.92
N HIS A 48 4.15 11.14 -4.57
CA HIS A 48 4.87 10.28 -5.50
C HIS A 48 4.09 9.01 -5.87
N GLY A 49 2.78 8.98 -5.59
CA GLY A 49 1.93 7.84 -5.94
C GLY A 49 2.10 6.70 -4.94
N ASP A 50 2.41 5.51 -5.45
CA ASP A 50 2.51 4.28 -4.65
C ASP A 50 3.64 4.36 -3.62
N GLU A 51 4.74 5.03 -3.94
CA GLU A 51 5.85 5.25 -2.99
C GLU A 51 5.37 6.02 -1.74
N THR A 52 4.52 7.03 -1.93
CA THR A 52 3.93 7.79 -0.82
C THR A 52 2.93 6.94 -0.03
N ILE A 53 2.15 6.10 -0.70
CA ILE A 53 1.22 5.17 -0.06
C ILE A 53 2.00 4.19 0.82
N GLU A 54 2.98 3.48 0.26
CA GLU A 54 3.80 2.52 1.00
C GLU A 54 4.52 3.16 2.18
N ALA A 55 5.11 4.34 1.98
CA ALA A 55 5.76 5.08 3.05
C ALA A 55 4.78 5.42 4.18
N ALA A 56 3.57 5.90 3.86
CA ALA A 56 2.56 6.21 4.86
C ALA A 56 2.09 4.95 5.61
N LEU A 57 1.88 3.83 4.92
CA LEU A 57 1.49 2.56 5.53
C LEU A 57 2.57 2.03 6.48
N VAL A 58 3.84 2.04 6.06
CA VAL A 58 4.98 1.56 6.87
C VAL A 58 5.17 2.41 8.13
N ASN A 59 5.00 3.73 8.01
CA ASN A 59 5.14 4.64 9.15
C ASN A 59 3.86 4.75 10.00
N GLY A 60 2.75 4.15 9.56
CA GLY A 60 1.47 4.22 10.26
C GLY A 60 0.75 5.57 10.14
N TYR A 61 1.06 6.37 9.11
CA TYR A 61 0.39 7.65 8.84
C TYR A 61 -0.91 7.45 8.05
N VAL A 62 -1.76 6.58 8.59
CA VAL A 62 -3.06 6.20 8.02
C VAL A 62 -4.14 6.55 9.03
N TYR A 63 -5.23 7.14 8.56
CA TYR A 63 -6.30 7.66 9.41
C TYR A 63 -7.65 7.24 8.86
N ASP A 64 -8.61 6.92 9.74
CA ASP A 64 -9.99 6.60 9.35
C ASP A 64 -10.83 7.85 9.02
N ALA A 65 -10.34 9.03 9.37
CA ALA A 65 -10.93 10.33 9.04
C ALA A 65 -9.81 11.38 8.91
N VAL A 66 -10.11 12.52 8.28
CA VAL A 66 -9.16 13.63 8.21
C VAL A 66 -8.82 14.08 9.64
N PRO A 67 -7.55 14.00 10.07
CA PRO A 67 -7.15 14.44 11.40
C PRO A 67 -7.29 15.96 11.47
N ALA A 68 -8.08 16.44 12.43
CA ALA A 68 -8.29 17.85 12.69
C ALA A 68 -8.56 18.07 14.18
N GLY A 69 -7.80 18.98 14.79
CA GLY A 69 -8.02 19.52 16.12
C GLY A 69 -9.06 20.64 16.14
N SER A 70 -9.42 21.12 17.32
CA SER A 70 -10.45 22.17 17.49
C SER A 70 -10.04 23.54 16.92
N THR A 71 -8.76 23.76 16.68
CA THR A 71 -8.18 24.99 16.14
C THR A 71 -7.88 24.90 14.65
N ASP A 72 -8.20 23.78 14.03
CA ASP A 72 -7.72 23.49 12.69
C ASP A 72 -8.76 23.86 11.65
N HIS A 73 -8.25 24.24 10.49
CA HIS A 73 -9.03 24.43 9.30
C HIS A 73 -8.86 23.21 8.40
N THR A 74 -9.99 22.60 8.03
CA THR A 74 -10.02 21.45 7.12
C THR A 74 -10.70 21.82 5.82
N ILE A 75 -10.03 21.53 4.70
CA ILE A 75 -10.50 21.81 3.35
C ILE A 75 -10.50 20.50 2.55
N GLU A 76 -11.67 20.09 2.10
CA GLU A 76 -11.88 18.92 1.24
C GLU A 76 -12.53 19.38 -0.07
N PRO A 77 -11.75 19.69 -1.10
CA PRO A 77 -12.31 20.15 -2.37
C PRO A 77 -13.15 19.06 -3.03
N PHE A 78 -14.34 19.40 -3.50
CA PHE A 78 -15.23 18.45 -4.17
C PHE A 78 -14.56 17.82 -5.41
N GLY A 79 -14.54 16.49 -5.47
CA GLY A 79 -13.92 15.73 -6.58
C GLY A 79 -12.38 15.66 -6.52
N SER A 80 -11.74 16.23 -5.49
CA SER A 80 -10.31 16.06 -5.23
C SER A 80 -10.05 14.80 -4.39
N PRO A 81 -8.97 14.04 -4.65
CA PRO A 81 -8.53 12.98 -3.74
C PRO A 81 -7.82 13.53 -2.50
N TYR A 82 -7.63 14.85 -2.40
CA TYR A 82 -6.86 15.48 -1.33
C TYR A 82 -7.73 16.19 -0.30
N ALA A 83 -7.28 16.14 0.94
CA ALA A 83 -7.72 17.01 2.03
C ALA A 83 -6.54 17.83 2.55
N LEU A 84 -6.79 19.06 2.96
CA LEU A 84 -5.81 19.93 3.59
C LEU A 84 -6.26 20.21 5.02
N THR A 85 -5.38 19.98 5.99
CA THR A 85 -5.56 20.47 7.37
C THR A 85 -4.46 21.49 7.67
N TYR A 86 -4.79 22.62 8.26
CA TYR A 86 -3.80 23.58 8.71
C TYR A 86 -4.23 24.29 10.00
N SER A 87 -3.25 24.78 10.75
CA SER A 87 -3.47 25.58 11.95
C SER A 87 -2.47 26.72 12.00
N ASP A 88 -2.95 27.96 11.93
CA ASP A 88 -2.13 29.16 12.17
C ASP A 88 -1.67 29.25 13.63
N THR A 89 -2.44 28.67 14.57
CA THR A 89 -2.11 28.68 16.00
C THR A 89 -0.91 27.80 16.31
N PHE A 90 -0.83 26.62 15.68
CA PHE A 90 0.25 25.65 15.90
C PHE A 90 1.30 25.64 14.78
N GLY A 91 1.12 26.46 13.75
CA GLY A 91 2.08 26.67 12.68
C GLY A 91 2.34 25.41 11.85
N TYR A 92 1.28 24.71 11.41
CA TYR A 92 1.43 23.53 10.55
C TYR A 92 0.45 23.49 9.39
N VAL A 93 0.84 22.73 8.36
CA VAL A 93 0.03 22.40 7.19
C VAL A 93 0.26 20.94 6.85
N SER A 94 -0.82 20.19 6.64
CA SER A 94 -0.80 18.78 6.26
C SER A 94 -1.66 18.55 5.03
N LEU A 95 -1.08 17.87 4.05
CA LEU A 95 -1.82 17.34 2.90
C LEU A 95 -2.06 15.85 3.11
N LEU A 96 -3.31 15.43 2.98
CA LEU A 96 -3.72 14.05 3.00
C LEU A 96 -4.27 13.61 1.66
N ARG A 97 -4.12 12.33 1.35
CA ARG A 97 -4.73 11.69 0.18
C ARG A 97 -5.70 10.60 0.61
N ARG A 98 -6.85 10.55 -0.05
CA ARG A 98 -7.85 9.49 0.11
C ARG A 98 -7.22 8.17 -0.34
N TYR A 99 -7.30 7.19 0.53
CA TYR A 99 -6.77 5.85 0.33
C TYR A 99 -7.90 4.84 0.54
N GLU A 100 -8.16 4.07 -0.51
CA GLU A 100 -9.05 2.93 -0.43
C GLU A 100 -8.16 1.69 -0.48
N PRO A 101 -8.06 0.91 0.61
CA PRO A 101 -7.30 -0.32 0.57
C PRO A 101 -7.93 -1.21 -0.50
N GLU A 102 -7.09 -1.77 -1.38
CA GLU A 102 -7.57 -2.77 -2.32
C GLU A 102 -8.20 -3.89 -1.48
N ALA A 103 -9.48 -4.19 -1.73
CA ALA A 103 -10.20 -5.17 -0.94
C ALA A 103 -9.38 -6.45 -0.94
N GLU A 104 -8.92 -6.89 0.24
CA GLU A 104 -8.18 -8.14 0.34
C GLU A 104 -9.01 -9.19 -0.39
N PRO A 105 -8.44 -9.94 -1.34
CA PRO A 105 -9.17 -11.00 -1.99
C PRO A 105 -9.64 -11.92 -0.87
N ASN A 106 -10.95 -11.91 -0.62
CA ASN A 106 -11.58 -12.82 0.31
C ASN A 106 -11.35 -14.21 -0.27
N PHE A 107 -10.25 -14.85 0.14
CA PHE A 107 -10.06 -16.28 0.00
C PHE A 107 -11.07 -16.91 0.94
N ALA A 108 -12.35 -16.87 0.54
CA ALA A 108 -13.33 -17.79 1.07
C ALA A 108 -12.66 -19.16 1.00
N PRO A 109 -12.60 -19.93 2.11
CA PRO A 109 -12.14 -21.29 2.02
C PRO A 109 -13.03 -21.93 0.96
N SER A 110 -12.43 -22.27 -0.18
CA SER A 110 -13.15 -23.05 -1.19
C SER A 110 -13.62 -24.28 -0.45
N ASP A 111 -14.92 -24.43 -0.28
CA ASP A 111 -15.53 -25.67 0.16
C ASP A 111 -14.98 -26.76 -0.75
N VAL A 112 -13.97 -27.46 -0.24
CA VAL A 112 -13.39 -28.64 -0.88
C VAL A 112 -14.46 -29.72 -0.76
N LEU A 113 -15.44 -29.68 -1.66
CA LEU A 113 -16.23 -30.85 -1.97
C LEU A 113 -15.40 -31.74 -2.90
N ALA A 114 -14.42 -32.42 -2.31
CA ALA A 114 -13.86 -33.63 -2.88
C ALA A 114 -14.30 -34.79 -2.00
N PRO A 115 -15.20 -35.69 -2.48
CA PRO A 115 -15.40 -36.96 -1.82
C PRO A 115 -14.06 -37.70 -1.83
N PHE A 116 -13.58 -38.01 -0.64
CA PHE A 116 -12.46 -38.90 -0.41
C PHE A 116 -12.86 -40.32 -0.82
N GLU A 117 -12.81 -40.64 -2.12
CA GLU A 117 -12.75 -42.03 -2.55
C GLU A 117 -11.37 -42.57 -2.21
N ARG A 118 -11.30 -43.16 -1.03
CA ARG A 118 -10.15 -43.85 -0.47
C ARG A 118 -9.99 -45.18 -1.22
N THR A 119 -9.19 -45.20 -2.28
CA THR A 119 -8.78 -46.43 -2.96
C THR A 119 -7.39 -46.84 -2.49
N PRO A 120 -7.21 -47.93 -1.70
CA PRO A 120 -5.90 -48.34 -1.24
C PRO A 120 -5.33 -49.40 -2.17
N GLN A 121 -4.56 -49.02 -3.21
CA GLN A 121 -3.73 -49.98 -3.94
C GLN A 121 -2.35 -49.42 -4.33
N SER A 122 -1.37 -49.84 -3.53
CA SER A 122 0.00 -50.21 -3.88
C SER A 122 0.91 -49.20 -4.62
N ILE A 123 1.61 -48.37 -3.84
CA ILE A 123 2.90 -47.77 -4.21
C ILE A 123 4.02 -48.28 -3.30
N ALA A 124 4.09 -49.60 -3.13
CA ALA A 124 5.26 -50.26 -2.56
C ALA A 124 5.95 -51.04 -3.69
N ASP A 125 6.61 -50.33 -4.62
CA ASP A 125 7.65 -50.93 -5.49
C ASP A 125 8.51 -49.90 -6.26
N ALA A 126 8.19 -48.60 -6.24
CA ALA A 126 8.91 -47.60 -7.06
C ALA A 126 10.25 -47.10 -6.47
N TRP A 127 10.80 -47.75 -5.45
CA TRP A 127 12.04 -47.33 -4.76
C TRP A 127 13.31 -48.04 -5.20
N MET A 128 13.30 -48.85 -6.27
CA MET A 128 14.52 -49.39 -6.87
C MET A 128 14.41 -49.54 -8.39
N ALA A 129 14.75 -48.47 -9.11
CA ALA A 129 15.47 -48.54 -10.40
C ALA A 129 15.70 -47.12 -10.96
N ASN A 130 16.92 -46.60 -10.87
CA ASN A 130 17.41 -45.61 -11.83
C ASN A 130 18.72 -46.14 -12.45
N PRO A 131 18.69 -46.70 -13.67
CA PRO A 131 19.90 -46.98 -14.42
C PRO A 131 20.39 -45.75 -15.18
N THR A 132 21.68 -45.49 -15.00
CA THR A 132 22.55 -44.54 -15.71
C THR A 132 22.42 -44.57 -17.24
N ALA A 133 22.26 -43.40 -17.85
CA ALA A 133 22.86 -42.97 -19.14
C ALA A 133 22.38 -41.53 -19.45
N ALA A 134 23.07 -40.61 -20.11
CA ALA A 134 24.46 -40.38 -20.48
C ALA A 134 24.42 -39.01 -21.17
N VAL A 135 25.10 -37.98 -20.64
CA VAL A 135 25.38 -36.74 -21.37
C VAL A 135 26.84 -36.74 -21.79
N SER A 136 27.09 -37.10 -23.05
CA SER A 136 28.39 -37.05 -23.69
C SER A 136 28.67 -35.65 -24.23
N ALA A 137 29.64 -34.95 -23.66
CA ALA A 137 30.31 -33.83 -24.31
C ALA A 137 31.68 -33.55 -23.67
N THR A 138 32.72 -34.31 -24.01
CA THR A 138 34.10 -33.80 -24.01
C THR A 138 35.01 -34.66 -24.89
N SER A 139 35.58 -34.06 -25.93
CA SER A 139 36.75 -34.59 -26.63
C SER A 139 37.79 -33.47 -26.66
N GLY A 140 38.96 -33.72 -26.06
CA GLY A 140 40.00 -32.69 -25.86
C GLY A 140 41.22 -33.17 -25.06
N GLN A 141 41.76 -34.33 -25.46
CA GLN A 141 43.16 -34.77 -25.43
C GLN A 141 44.17 -34.26 -24.36
N ARG A 142 44.68 -35.23 -23.58
CA ARG A 142 46.05 -35.48 -23.05
C ARG A 142 47.10 -34.38 -23.34
N VAL A 143 47.98 -33.99 -22.40
CA VAL A 143 49.02 -34.85 -21.79
C VAL A 143 49.59 -34.25 -20.48
N VAL A 144 50.03 -35.15 -19.60
CA VAL A 144 50.83 -34.96 -18.38
C VAL A 144 52.30 -34.70 -18.76
N ALA A 145 52.96 -33.74 -18.11
CA ALA A 145 54.13 -33.99 -17.24
C ALA A 145 54.93 -32.70 -16.94
N LEU A 146 55.14 -32.48 -15.64
CA LEU A 146 56.28 -31.84 -14.95
C LEU A 146 56.57 -30.35 -15.21
#